data_AF-A0A6H1RD65-F1
#
_entry.id   AF-A0A6H1RD65-F1
#
_cell.length_a   1.000
_cell.length_b   1.000
_cell.length_c   1.000
_cell.angle_alpha   90.00
_cell.angle_beta   90.00
_cell.angle_gamma   90.00
#
_symmetry.space_group_name_H-M   'P 1'
#
loop_
_entity.id
_entity.type
_entity.pdbx_description
1 polymer ?
#
loop_
_entity_poly.entity_id
_entity_poly.type
_entity_poly.pdbx_seq_one_letter_code
_entity_poly.pdbx_strand_id
1 'polypeptide(L)'
;MTKSATRTRTVYTARADAGQAKAIAATESPFTIEVRFLGGLTEVQQAAFTQAADRWVRVIVGDLPEVEIDGDVIDDVLILAQGVNIDGPGRILGQAGPTHLRTAGAGASALLPAKGAMSFDTADLAKMEEAGTLDDVITHEMGHVVGVGGLLWSRKELLADEDSDNPTFTGRAAMREYGRLRDGQPRAVLRR
;
A
#
# COMPACT_ATOMS: atom_id res chain seq x y z
N MET A 1 -26.52 23.51 -22.09
CA MET A 1 -25.24 22.79 -21.93
C MET A 1 -24.80 22.96 -20.48
N THR A 2 -25.16 22.02 -19.61
CA THR A 2 -24.80 22.04 -18.20
C THR A 2 -23.34 21.61 -18.07
N LYS A 3 -22.48 22.52 -17.60
CA LYS A 3 -21.13 22.15 -17.13
C LYS A 3 -21.30 21.15 -16.00
N SER A 4 -20.86 19.91 -16.22
CA SER A 4 -20.77 18.91 -15.16
C SER A 4 -19.75 19.44 -14.13
N ALA A 5 -20.17 19.61 -12.89
CA ALA A 5 -19.30 20.02 -11.80
C ALA A 5 -18.45 18.82 -11.36
N THR A 6 -17.18 18.84 -11.74
CA THR A 6 -16.08 17.99 -11.26
C THR A 6 -16.05 18.04 -9.72
N ARG A 7 -16.38 16.92 -9.06
CA ARG A 7 -16.33 16.78 -7.59
C ARG A 7 -14.94 16.26 -7.19
N THR A 8 -14.07 17.15 -6.72
CA THR A 8 -12.83 16.76 -6.06
C THR A 8 -13.12 15.84 -4.87
N ARG A 9 -12.57 14.62 -4.88
CA ARG A 9 -12.69 13.69 -3.75
C ARG A 9 -11.62 14.03 -2.71
N THR A 10 -12.04 14.33 -1.50
CA THR A 10 -11.12 14.68 -0.40
C THR A 10 -10.70 13.44 0.40
N VAL A 11 -11.59 12.46 0.54
CA VAL A 11 -11.35 11.21 1.26
C VAL A 11 -11.98 10.04 0.51
N TYR A 12 -11.33 8.89 0.56
CA TYR A 12 -11.84 7.61 0.10
C TYR A 12 -11.49 6.50 1.08
N THR A 13 -12.38 5.53 1.25
CA THR A 13 -12.13 4.36 2.09
C THR A 13 -12.37 3.10 1.26
N ALA A 14 -11.32 2.31 1.05
CA ALA A 14 -11.43 0.95 0.55
C ALA A 14 -11.70 0.00 1.72
N ARG A 15 -12.55 -1.00 1.53
CA ARG A 15 -12.88 -2.00 2.55
C ARG A 15 -12.84 -3.40 1.94
N ALA A 16 -12.18 -4.32 2.64
CA ALA A 16 -12.13 -5.71 2.26
C ALA A 16 -13.51 -6.37 2.29
N ASP A 17 -13.66 -7.46 1.54
CA ASP A 17 -14.90 -8.24 1.55
C ASP A 17 -15.13 -8.89 2.92
N ALA A 18 -16.31 -8.69 3.50
CA ALA A 18 -16.63 -9.20 4.83
C ALA A 18 -16.70 -10.73 4.89
N GLY A 19 -17.14 -11.37 3.81
CA GLY A 19 -17.16 -12.83 3.70
C GLY A 19 -15.75 -13.41 3.72
N GLN A 20 -14.82 -12.81 2.98
CA GLN A 20 -13.42 -13.20 2.97
C GLN A 20 -12.72 -12.92 4.30
N ALA A 21 -12.95 -11.75 4.90
CA ALA A 21 -12.40 -11.41 6.21
C ALA A 21 -12.81 -12.43 7.28
N LYS A 22 -14.09 -12.83 7.28
CA LYS A 22 -14.60 -13.89 8.16
C LYS A 22 -13.98 -15.25 7.84
N ALA A 23 -13.93 -15.63 6.57
CA ALA A 23 -13.48 -16.96 6.15
C ALA A 23 -11.97 -17.18 6.30
N ILE A 24 -11.15 -16.15 6.09
CA ILE A 24 -9.68 -16.26 6.02
C ILE A 24 -9.02 -15.73 7.29
N ALA A 25 -9.54 -14.64 7.87
CA ALA A 25 -8.95 -13.97 9.02
C ALA A 25 -9.77 -14.08 10.31
N ALA A 26 -10.91 -14.78 10.28
CA ALA A 26 -11.78 -15.00 11.44
C ALA A 26 -12.22 -13.70 12.15
N THR A 27 -12.45 -12.64 11.37
CA THR A 27 -12.91 -11.33 11.86
C THR A 27 -14.21 -10.91 11.17
N GLU A 28 -15.05 -10.16 11.89
CA GLU A 28 -16.22 -9.46 11.35
C GLU A 28 -15.93 -7.98 11.02
N SER A 29 -14.71 -7.51 11.34
CA SER A 29 -14.17 -6.20 10.96
C SER A 29 -13.18 -6.41 9.80
N PRO A 30 -13.58 -6.18 8.54
CA PRO A 30 -12.72 -6.34 7.38
C PRO A 30 -11.75 -5.16 7.27
N PHE A 31 -10.53 -5.48 6.86
CA PHE A 31 -9.46 -4.50 6.68
C PHE A 31 -9.87 -3.29 5.82
N THR A 32 -9.43 -2.10 6.20
CA THR A 32 -9.69 -0.84 5.51
C THR A 32 -8.40 -0.09 5.14
N ILE A 33 -8.50 0.69 4.07
CA ILE A 33 -7.49 1.70 3.71
C ILE A 33 -8.22 3.01 3.50
N GLU A 34 -7.96 4.00 4.36
CA GLU A 34 -8.41 5.37 4.15
C GLU A 34 -7.35 6.14 3.37
N VAL A 35 -7.74 6.79 2.27
CA VAL A 35 -6.91 7.67 1.46
C VAL A 35 -7.44 9.09 1.56
N ARG A 36 -6.64 10.02 2.09
CA ARG A 36 -6.93 11.45 2.13
C ARG A 36 -6.10 12.19 1.09
N PHE A 37 -6.77 12.92 0.21
CA PHE A 37 -6.12 13.68 -0.86
C PHE A 37 -5.82 15.10 -0.39
N LEU A 38 -4.54 15.46 -0.35
CA LEU A 38 -4.09 16.78 0.13
C LEU A 38 -4.00 17.84 -0.98
N GLY A 39 -4.19 17.44 -2.24
CA GLY A 39 -4.16 18.32 -3.41
C GLY A 39 -3.10 17.92 -4.43
N GLY A 40 -2.98 18.73 -5.49
CA GLY A 40 -2.03 18.52 -6.59
C GLY A 40 -2.36 17.35 -7.52
N LEU A 41 -3.53 16.71 -7.36
CA LEU A 41 -3.98 15.58 -8.16
C LEU A 41 -5.29 15.89 -8.87
N THR A 42 -5.41 15.49 -10.14
CA THR A 42 -6.66 15.50 -10.92
C THR A 42 -7.62 14.41 -10.44
N GLU A 43 -8.89 14.46 -10.83
CA GLU A 43 -9.85 13.40 -10.50
C GLU A 43 -9.44 12.03 -11.06
N VAL A 44 -8.86 11.99 -12.26
CA VAL A 44 -8.38 10.75 -12.89
C VAL A 44 -7.24 10.16 -12.07
N GLN A 45 -6.31 10.98 -11.61
CA GLN A 45 -5.21 10.54 -10.75
C GLN A 45 -5.73 10.06 -9.40
N GLN A 46 -6.64 10.79 -8.78
CA GLN A 46 -7.29 10.36 -7.53
C GLN A 46 -8.03 9.02 -7.72
N ALA A 47 -8.63 8.77 -8.88
CA ALA A 47 -9.25 7.49 -9.19
C ALA A 47 -8.24 6.33 -9.21
N ALA A 48 -7.02 6.56 -9.73
CA ALA A 48 -5.94 5.57 -9.72
C ALA A 48 -5.52 5.17 -8.29
N PHE A 49 -5.39 6.13 -7.36
CA PHE A 49 -5.18 5.83 -5.93
C PHE A 49 -6.25 4.94 -5.33
N THR A 50 -7.50 5.15 -5.71
CA THR A 50 -8.60 4.36 -5.14
C THR A 50 -8.71 2.98 -5.74
N GLN A 51 -8.38 2.82 -7.02
CA GLN A 51 -8.26 1.51 -7.65
C GLN A 51 -7.10 0.71 -7.01
N ALA A 52 -5.99 1.36 -6.67
CA ALA A 52 -4.91 0.74 -5.93
C ALA A 52 -5.34 0.29 -4.52
N ALA A 53 -6.05 1.15 -3.79
CA ALA A 53 -6.58 0.81 -2.46
C ALA A 53 -7.56 -0.37 -2.54
N ASP A 54 -8.52 -0.33 -3.48
CA ASP A 54 -9.45 -1.42 -3.77
C ASP A 54 -8.74 -2.72 -4.14
N ARG A 55 -7.59 -2.65 -4.82
CA ARG A 55 -6.80 -3.82 -5.16
C ARG A 55 -6.13 -4.42 -3.93
N TRP A 56 -5.55 -3.61 -3.05
CA TRP A 56 -4.87 -4.09 -1.85
C TRP A 56 -5.83 -4.74 -0.85
N VAL A 57 -7.02 -4.19 -0.65
CA VAL A 57 -8.03 -4.78 0.26
C VAL A 57 -8.64 -6.09 -0.24
N ARG A 58 -8.36 -6.51 -1.49
CA ARG A 58 -8.72 -7.87 -1.97
C ARG A 58 -7.80 -8.96 -1.43
N VAL A 59 -6.61 -8.60 -0.96
CA VAL A 59 -5.59 -9.56 -0.49
C VAL A 59 -5.19 -9.34 0.96
N ILE A 60 -5.44 -8.15 1.51
CA ILE A 60 -5.30 -7.84 2.94
C ILE A 60 -6.72 -7.69 3.48
N VAL A 61 -7.18 -8.70 4.23
CA VAL A 61 -8.58 -8.79 4.69
C VAL A 61 -8.73 -8.79 6.22
N GLY A 62 -7.63 -9.03 6.94
CA GLY A 62 -7.64 -9.17 8.40
C GLY A 62 -7.58 -7.84 9.12
N ASP A 63 -8.42 -7.70 10.14
CA ASP A 63 -8.51 -6.58 11.06
C ASP A 63 -7.19 -6.28 11.77
N LEU A 64 -6.92 -5.01 11.99
CA LEU A 64 -5.86 -4.54 12.88
C LEU A 64 -6.45 -3.70 14.01
N PRO A 65 -5.81 -3.71 15.20
CA PRO A 65 -6.23 -2.85 16.30
C PRO A 65 -6.24 -1.37 15.88
N GLU A 66 -7.32 -0.68 16.23
CA GLU A 66 -7.46 0.77 16.13
C GLU A 66 -6.35 1.47 16.95
N VAL A 67 -5.83 2.57 16.41
CA VAL A 67 -4.81 3.39 17.07
C VAL A 67 -5.11 4.89 16.91
N GLU A 68 -4.75 5.68 17.92
CA GLU A 68 -4.82 7.14 17.85
C GLU A 68 -3.44 7.72 17.53
N ILE A 69 -3.32 8.44 16.41
CA ILE A 69 -2.05 9.01 15.91
C ILE A 69 -2.33 10.41 15.37
N ASP A 70 -1.61 11.43 15.86
CA ASP A 70 -1.78 12.84 15.46
C ASP A 70 -3.22 13.37 15.59
N GLY A 71 -4.03 12.79 16.50
CA GLY A 71 -5.44 13.13 16.66
C GLY A 71 -6.38 12.43 15.66
N ASP A 72 -5.86 11.56 14.79
CA ASP A 72 -6.64 10.65 13.97
C ASP A 72 -6.87 9.34 14.72
N VAL A 73 -8.12 8.90 14.80
CA VAL A 73 -8.46 7.51 15.13
C VAL A 73 -8.40 6.71 13.84
N ILE A 74 -7.46 5.78 13.77
CA ILE A 74 -7.16 5.03 12.54
C ILE A 74 -7.58 3.57 12.71
N ASP A 75 -8.61 3.19 11.98
CA ASP A 75 -8.93 1.80 11.66
C ASP A 75 -7.97 1.34 10.54
N ASP A 76 -7.24 0.24 10.78
CA ASP A 76 -6.26 -0.35 9.88
C ASP A 76 -5.13 0.56 9.34
N VAL A 77 -5.34 1.29 8.23
CA VAL A 77 -4.32 2.12 7.56
C VAL A 77 -4.89 3.43 7.03
N LEU A 78 -4.25 4.55 7.39
CA LEU A 78 -4.48 5.87 6.81
C LEU A 78 -3.33 6.27 5.88
N ILE A 79 -3.65 6.71 4.66
CA ILE A 79 -2.71 7.18 3.65
C ILE A 79 -2.99 8.63 3.29
N LEU A 80 -1.97 9.48 3.40
CA LEU A 80 -2.01 10.85 2.90
C LEU A 80 -1.42 10.91 1.50
N ALA A 81 -2.24 11.21 0.50
CA ALA A 81 -1.86 11.22 -0.92
C ALA A 81 -1.84 12.63 -1.50
N GLN A 82 -0.78 12.97 -2.25
CA GLN A 82 -0.64 14.27 -2.88
C GLN A 82 0.18 14.25 -4.17
N GLY A 83 -0.10 15.22 -5.04
CA GLY A 83 0.78 15.61 -6.14
C GLY A 83 1.61 16.80 -5.70
N VAL A 84 2.93 16.71 -5.83
CA VAL A 84 3.87 17.78 -5.47
C VAL A 84 4.97 17.90 -6.53
N ASN A 85 5.74 18.97 -6.49
CA ASN A 85 6.99 19.04 -7.26
C ASN A 85 8.08 18.29 -6.47
N ILE A 86 8.70 17.28 -7.07
CA ILE A 86 9.76 16.49 -6.44
C ILE A 86 11.11 16.86 -7.06
N ASP A 87 11.35 16.43 -8.29
CA ASP A 87 12.62 16.68 -8.99
C ASP A 87 12.49 16.89 -10.50
N GLY A 88 11.26 16.99 -11.01
CA GLY A 88 10.97 17.21 -12.41
C GLY A 88 10.94 15.92 -13.23
N PRO A 89 10.85 16.02 -14.56
CA PRO A 89 10.46 14.87 -15.39
C PRO A 89 11.41 13.67 -15.35
N GLY A 90 10.85 12.47 -15.19
CA GLY A 90 11.46 11.19 -15.52
C GLY A 90 12.47 10.65 -14.50
N ARG A 91 12.55 11.27 -13.32
CA ARG A 91 13.40 10.80 -12.22
C ARG A 91 12.54 10.12 -11.16
N ILE A 92 12.10 10.84 -10.12
CA ILE A 92 11.22 10.26 -9.10
C ILE A 92 9.77 10.42 -9.55
N LEU A 93 9.19 9.32 -10.07
CA LEU A 93 7.78 9.31 -10.49
C LEU A 93 6.84 9.48 -9.29
N GLY A 94 7.20 8.84 -8.18
CA GLY A 94 6.50 8.88 -6.90
C GLY A 94 7.37 8.29 -5.80
N GLN A 95 6.99 8.56 -4.57
CA GLN A 95 7.62 8.02 -3.37
C GLN A 95 6.56 7.78 -2.30
N ALA A 96 6.65 6.65 -1.61
CA ALA A 96 5.75 6.31 -0.55
C ALA A 96 6.38 5.46 0.54
N GLY A 97 5.72 5.47 1.70
CA GLY A 97 6.09 4.60 2.80
C GLY A 97 5.28 4.84 4.07
N PRO A 98 5.46 3.97 5.07
CA PRO A 98 4.87 4.15 6.38
C PRO A 98 5.50 5.36 7.08
N THR A 99 4.67 6.23 7.64
CA THR A 99 5.09 7.32 8.54
C THR A 99 4.97 6.89 9.99
N HIS A 100 4.02 6.00 10.30
CA HIS A 100 3.81 5.46 11.63
C HIS A 100 3.54 3.96 11.60
N LEU A 101 4.16 3.27 12.53
CA LEU A 101 3.96 1.84 12.77
C LEU A 101 3.25 1.64 14.11
N ARG A 102 2.46 0.59 14.20
CA ARG A 102 1.87 0.14 15.46
C ARG A 102 2.96 -0.21 16.47
N THR A 103 2.79 0.25 17.69
CA THR A 103 3.74 0.04 18.79
C THR A 103 3.70 -1.42 19.29
N ALA A 104 4.62 -1.78 20.18
CA ALA A 104 4.65 -3.11 20.81
C ALA A 104 3.33 -3.46 21.55
N GLY A 105 2.58 -2.45 22.02
CA GLY A 105 1.28 -2.64 22.67
C GLY A 105 0.21 -3.25 21.75
N ALA A 106 0.40 -3.21 20.43
CA ALA A 106 -0.51 -3.81 19.45
C ALA A 106 -0.33 -5.33 19.29
N GLY A 107 0.50 -5.97 20.12
CA GLY A 107 0.68 -7.43 20.14
C GLY A 107 1.17 -7.98 18.81
N ALA A 108 0.43 -8.92 18.23
CA ALA A 108 0.78 -9.54 16.94
C ALA A 108 0.85 -8.52 15.78
N SER A 109 0.15 -7.39 15.91
CA SER A 109 0.12 -6.31 14.92
C SER A 109 1.25 -5.28 15.12
N ALA A 110 2.14 -5.47 16.10
CA ALA A 110 3.30 -4.61 16.28
C ALA A 110 4.15 -4.53 15.01
N LEU A 111 4.70 -3.34 14.72
CA LEU A 111 5.43 -3.00 13.51
C LEU A 111 4.62 -3.02 12.20
N LEU A 112 3.32 -3.28 12.23
CA LEU A 112 2.47 -3.08 11.04
C LEU A 112 2.19 -1.59 10.83
N PRO A 113 2.18 -1.09 9.58
CA PRO A 113 1.83 0.30 9.28
C PRO A 113 0.45 0.67 9.81
N ALA A 114 0.33 1.86 10.39
CA ALA A 114 -0.95 2.49 10.72
C ALA A 114 -1.18 3.75 9.89
N LYS A 115 -0.11 4.50 9.59
CA LYS A 115 -0.20 5.71 8.78
C LYS A 115 0.93 5.74 7.77
N GLY A 116 0.66 6.26 6.57
CA GLY A 116 1.65 6.45 5.53
C GLY A 116 1.39 7.67 4.67
N ALA A 117 2.35 7.97 3.80
CA ALA A 117 2.28 9.06 2.86
C ALA A 117 2.67 8.59 1.46
N MET A 118 2.04 9.19 0.46
CA MET A 118 2.33 8.99 -0.96
C MET A 118 2.44 10.36 -1.63
N SER A 119 3.60 10.65 -2.21
CA SER A 119 3.84 11.90 -2.97
C SER A 119 4.25 11.55 -4.40
N PHE A 120 3.57 12.13 -5.38
CA PHE A 120 3.83 11.90 -6.80
C PHE A 120 4.28 13.18 -7.50
N ASP A 121 5.27 13.07 -8.39
CA ASP A 121 5.76 14.26 -9.11
C ASP A 121 4.73 14.71 -10.14
N THR A 122 4.20 15.91 -9.93
CA THR A 122 3.27 16.57 -10.87
C THR A 122 3.83 16.74 -12.28
N ALA A 123 5.16 16.73 -12.45
CA ALA A 123 5.80 16.76 -13.76
C ALA A 123 5.63 15.44 -14.56
N ASP A 124 5.37 14.32 -13.87
CA ASP A 124 5.32 12.98 -14.47
C ASP A 124 3.91 12.38 -14.56
N LEU A 125 2.96 12.88 -13.77
CA LEU A 125 1.61 12.31 -13.68
C LEU A 125 0.89 12.22 -15.04
N ALA A 126 0.87 13.30 -15.82
CA ALA A 126 0.20 13.31 -17.13
C ALA A 126 0.83 12.31 -18.12
N LYS A 127 2.16 12.17 -18.06
CA LYS A 127 2.89 11.21 -18.91
C LYS A 127 2.62 9.77 -18.48
N MET A 128 2.54 9.51 -17.19
CA MET A 128 2.17 8.18 -16.68
C MET A 128 0.72 7.81 -17.01
N GLU A 129 -0.19 8.78 -17.00
CA GLU A 129 -1.57 8.57 -17.47
C GLU A 129 -1.61 8.21 -18.95
N GLU A 130 -0.95 9.00 -19.80
CA GLU A 130 -0.91 8.77 -21.25
C GLU A 130 -0.26 7.42 -21.59
N ALA A 131 0.80 7.05 -20.87
CA ALA A 131 1.49 5.78 -21.03
C ALA A 131 0.74 4.58 -20.42
N GLY A 132 -0.33 4.81 -19.64
CA GLY A 132 -1.07 3.77 -18.94
C GLY A 132 -0.31 3.10 -17.79
N THR A 133 0.75 3.73 -17.26
CA THR A 133 1.57 3.19 -16.17
C THR A 133 1.17 3.72 -14.79
N LEU A 134 0.31 4.75 -14.73
CA LEU A 134 -0.04 5.43 -13.48
C LEU A 134 -0.61 4.47 -12.42
N ASP A 135 -1.56 3.61 -12.81
CA ASP A 135 -2.22 2.67 -11.90
C ASP A 135 -1.22 1.68 -11.28
N ASP A 136 -0.28 1.18 -12.08
CA ASP A 136 0.75 0.23 -11.63
C ASP A 136 1.75 0.87 -10.66
N VAL A 137 2.22 2.09 -10.97
CA VAL A 137 3.15 2.82 -10.09
C VAL A 137 2.48 3.20 -8.77
N ILE A 138 1.24 3.70 -8.80
CA ILE A 138 0.49 3.99 -7.57
C ILE A 138 0.24 2.73 -6.75
N THR A 139 -0.09 1.61 -7.40
CA THR A 139 -0.25 0.32 -6.72
C THR A 139 1.05 -0.13 -6.06
N HIS A 140 2.19 0.02 -6.74
CA HIS A 140 3.52 -0.28 -6.22
C HIS A 140 3.83 0.56 -4.97
N GLU A 141 3.71 1.89 -5.07
CA GLU A 141 3.97 2.81 -3.97
C GLU A 141 3.04 2.57 -2.78
N MET A 142 1.76 2.28 -3.02
CA MET A 142 0.83 1.92 -1.95
C MET A 142 1.24 0.61 -1.26
N GLY A 143 1.85 -0.32 -2.01
CA GLY A 143 2.47 -1.53 -1.46
C GLY A 143 3.49 -1.22 -0.37
N HIS A 144 4.36 -0.24 -0.60
CA HIS A 144 5.32 0.20 0.41
C HIS A 144 4.63 0.71 1.68
N VAL A 145 3.53 1.47 1.54
CA VAL A 145 2.75 1.97 2.68
C VAL A 145 2.14 0.83 3.50
N VAL A 146 1.56 -0.18 2.84
CA VAL A 146 0.92 -1.32 3.54
C VAL A 146 1.90 -2.39 4.02
N GLY A 147 3.21 -2.17 3.84
CA GLY A 147 4.26 -2.95 4.49
C GLY A 147 5.06 -3.89 3.59
N VAL A 148 4.90 -3.77 2.27
CA VAL A 148 5.72 -4.46 1.28
C VAL A 148 7.00 -3.65 1.06
N GLY A 149 8.04 -3.90 1.84
CA GLY A 149 9.30 -3.18 1.68
C GLY A 149 10.41 -3.68 2.59
N GLY A 150 11.66 -3.54 2.13
CA GLY A 150 12.85 -4.07 2.81
C GLY A 150 12.98 -3.63 4.26
N LEU A 151 12.68 -2.36 4.57
CA LEU A 151 12.75 -1.82 5.94
C LEU A 151 11.90 -2.62 6.93
N LEU A 152 10.66 -2.94 6.58
CA LEU A 152 9.75 -3.65 7.48
C LEU A 152 10.02 -5.15 7.50
N TRP A 153 10.42 -5.71 6.36
CA TRP A 153 10.80 -7.11 6.28
C TRP A 153 12.03 -7.40 7.13
N SER A 154 13.04 -6.52 7.11
CA SER A 154 14.21 -6.59 7.98
C SER A 154 13.82 -6.55 9.46
N ARG A 155 13.03 -5.55 9.88
CA ARG A 155 12.57 -5.41 11.28
C ARG A 155 11.71 -6.57 11.78
N LYS A 156 11.06 -7.31 10.87
CA LYS A 156 10.29 -8.52 11.18
C LYS A 156 11.08 -9.82 10.95
N GLU A 157 12.37 -9.72 10.66
CA GLU A 157 13.28 -10.86 10.43
C GLU A 157 12.78 -11.78 9.30
N LEU A 158 12.19 -11.17 8.26
CA LEU A 158 11.62 -11.85 7.09
C LEU A 158 12.58 -11.88 5.89
N LEU A 159 13.82 -11.47 6.09
CA LEU A 159 14.86 -11.47 5.06
C LEU A 159 15.97 -12.47 5.41
N ALA A 160 16.48 -13.17 4.40
CA ALA A 160 17.75 -13.88 4.44
C ALA A 160 18.72 -13.21 3.47
N ASP A 161 20.01 -13.24 3.82
CA ASP A 161 21.10 -12.62 3.04
C ASP A 161 20.84 -11.12 2.75
N GLU A 162 20.33 -10.39 3.75
CA GLU A 162 19.91 -8.97 3.62
C GLU A 162 21.05 -8.07 3.09
N ASP A 163 22.28 -8.29 3.54
CA ASP A 163 23.46 -7.51 3.13
C ASP A 163 24.03 -7.91 1.76
N SER A 164 23.38 -8.84 1.05
CA SER A 164 23.82 -9.28 -0.28
C SER A 164 23.09 -8.54 -1.40
N ASP A 165 23.61 -8.64 -2.63
CA ASP A 165 22.94 -8.10 -3.82
C ASP A 165 21.64 -8.85 -4.18
N ASN A 166 21.33 -9.96 -3.51
CA ASN A 166 20.16 -10.78 -3.78
C ASN A 166 19.52 -11.30 -2.48
N PRO A 167 18.96 -10.41 -1.66
CA PRO A 167 18.26 -10.80 -0.45
C PRO A 167 17.00 -11.58 -0.81
N THR A 168 16.59 -12.53 0.04
CA THR A 168 15.40 -13.35 -0.19
C THR A 168 14.38 -13.21 0.93
N PHE A 169 13.11 -13.18 0.57
CA PHE A 169 12.01 -13.14 1.53
C PHE A 169 11.73 -14.55 2.11
N THR A 170 11.61 -14.67 3.42
CA THR A 170 11.51 -15.96 4.14
C THR A 170 10.13 -16.21 4.76
N GLY A 171 9.17 -15.30 4.59
CA GLY A 171 7.83 -15.44 5.16
C GLY A 171 7.10 -16.69 4.65
N ARG A 172 6.85 -17.64 5.56
CA ARG A 172 6.31 -18.99 5.23
C ARG A 172 5.03 -18.94 4.40
N ALA A 173 4.10 -18.05 4.73
CA ALA A 173 2.82 -17.95 4.05
C ALA A 173 2.97 -17.46 2.60
N ALA A 174 3.72 -16.38 2.38
CA ALA A 174 3.96 -15.84 1.04
C ALA A 174 4.76 -16.83 0.19
N MET A 175 5.79 -17.48 0.75
CA MET A 175 6.58 -18.47 0.02
C MET A 175 5.73 -19.67 -0.41
N ARG A 176 4.82 -20.15 0.44
CA ARG A 176 3.86 -21.21 0.06
C ARG A 176 3.02 -20.81 -1.15
N GLU A 177 2.51 -19.57 -1.18
CA GLU A 177 1.70 -19.08 -2.29
C GLU A 177 2.53 -18.87 -3.56
N TYR A 178 3.74 -18.32 -3.42
CA TYR A 178 4.70 -18.19 -4.52
C TYR A 178 5.02 -19.54 -5.18
N GLY A 179 5.15 -20.61 -4.39
CA GLY A 179 5.33 -21.97 -4.93
C GLY A 179 4.15 -22.42 -5.80
N ARG A 180 2.91 -22.14 -5.37
CA ARG A 180 1.70 -22.48 -6.15
C ARG A 180 1.67 -21.74 -7.49
N LEU A 181 2.00 -20.46 -7.50
CA LEU A 181 2.06 -19.66 -8.73
C LEU A 181 3.15 -20.11 -9.71
N ARG A 182 4.18 -20.82 -9.22
CA ARG A 182 5.30 -21.34 -10.01
C ARG A 182 5.15 -22.82 -10.38
N ASP A 183 4.00 -23.44 -10.09
CA ASP A 183 3.75 -24.88 -10.27
C ASP A 183 4.83 -25.78 -9.60
N GLY A 184 5.37 -25.38 -8.44
CA GLY A 184 6.47 -26.08 -7.78
C GLY A 184 6.57 -25.90 -6.25
N GLN A 185 7.48 -26.65 -5.61
CA GLN A 185 7.81 -26.44 -4.18
C GLN A 185 8.47 -25.05 -4.02
N PRO A 186 8.10 -24.24 -3.00
CA PRO A 186 8.78 -22.97 -2.73
C PRO A 186 10.26 -23.22 -2.52
N ARG A 187 11.09 -22.75 -3.44
CA ARG A 187 12.53 -22.65 -3.22
C ARG A 187 12.81 -21.17 -3.02
N ALA A 188 13.64 -20.84 -2.03
CA ALA A 188 14.36 -19.57 -2.08
C ALA A 188 14.93 -19.43 -3.49
N VAL A 189 14.92 -18.22 -4.06
CA VAL A 189 15.52 -17.98 -5.38
C VAL A 189 17.02 -18.19 -5.22
N LEU A 190 17.47 -19.43 -5.33
CA LEU A 190 18.87 -19.80 -5.31
C LEU A 190 19.47 -19.32 -6.63
N ARG A 191 20.62 -18.64 -6.49
CA ARG A 191 21.46 -18.06 -7.54
C ARG A 191 21.39 -18.81 -8.87
N ARG A 192 21.28 -18.06 -9.96
CA ARG A 192 21.92 -18.45 -11.22
C ARG A 192 23.39 -18.04 -11.18
#